data_AF-B2JB61-F1
#
_entry.id   AF-B2JB61-F1
#
_cell.length_a   1.000
_cell.length_b   1.000
_cell.length_c   1.000
_cell.angle_alpha   90.00
_cell.angle_beta   90.00
_cell.angle_gamma   90.00
#
_symmetry.space_group_name_H-M   'P 1'
#
loop_
_entity.id
_entity.type
_entity.pdbx_description
1 polymer ?
#
loop_
_entity_poly.entity_id
_entity_poly.type
_entity_poly.pdbx_seq_one_letter_code
_entity_poly.pdbx_strand_id
1 'polypeptide(L)'
;MAGTILRNEYEKIVGQVSDYTWPRILRRLEISDTTSAKAGVILLVRAYAQLKLLNPNRTIRLSDVQRYEFICSNLPQLSCNGAQLFEALQRLEPRPSKPTIYRWGQEIGVPFSVDKIYTEFEIQQWVKKIASQTKFKFRQPKSIGATS
;
A
#
# COMPACT_ATOMS: atom_id res chain seq x y z
N MET A 1 -22.65 15.66 5.60
CA MET A 1 -21.26 16.18 5.57
C MET A 1 -20.29 15.03 5.29
N ALA A 2 -20.03 14.72 4.01
CA ALA A 2 -19.15 13.61 3.65
C ALA A 2 -17.65 13.94 3.83
N GLY A 3 -17.25 15.19 3.57
CA GLY A 3 -15.88 15.66 3.76
C GLY A 3 -15.36 15.54 5.20
N THR A 4 -16.22 15.77 6.20
CA THR A 4 -15.88 15.60 7.63
C THR A 4 -15.61 14.15 8.00
N ILE A 5 -16.40 13.21 7.45
CA ILE A 5 -16.22 11.77 7.71
C ILE A 5 -14.87 11.31 7.15
N LEU A 6 -14.57 11.67 5.90
CA LEU A 6 -13.30 11.30 5.26
C LEU A 6 -12.10 11.88 6.00
N ARG A 7 -12.19 13.15 6.47
CA ARG A 7 -11.14 13.77 7.27
C ARG A 7 -10.89 13.02 8.57
N ASN A 8 -11.95 12.68 9.29
CA ASN A 8 -11.84 11.94 10.54
C ASN A 8 -11.16 10.57 10.31
N GLU A 9 -11.45 9.89 9.21
CA GLU A 9 -10.81 8.61 8.88
C GLU A 9 -9.31 8.74 8.58
N TYR A 10 -8.91 9.85 7.97
CA TYR A 10 -7.49 10.17 7.76
C TYR A 10 -6.79 10.50 9.10
N GLU A 11 -7.39 11.39 9.89
CA GLU A 11 -6.79 11.90 11.14
C GLU A 11 -6.66 10.82 12.22
N LYS A 12 -7.53 9.80 12.22
CA LYS A 12 -7.39 8.62 13.10
C LYS A 12 -6.04 7.90 12.94
N ILE A 13 -5.40 8.01 11.77
CA ILE A 13 -4.16 7.28 11.46
C ILE A 13 -2.93 8.18 11.60
N VAL A 14 -3.01 9.42 11.13
CA VAL A 14 -1.84 10.32 11.07
C VAL A 14 -1.88 11.48 12.06
N GLY A 15 -2.97 11.64 12.82
CA GLY A 15 -3.23 12.80 13.65
C GLY A 15 -3.89 13.96 12.89
N GLN A 16 -4.14 15.07 13.59
CA GLN A 16 -4.83 16.24 13.05
C GLN A 16 -4.17 16.77 11.77
N VAL A 17 -5.00 17.11 10.78
CA VAL A 17 -4.55 17.73 9.53
C VAL A 17 -5.06 19.16 9.44
N SER A 18 -4.28 20.08 8.88
CA SER A 18 -4.72 21.47 8.71
C SER A 18 -5.75 21.61 7.59
N ASP A 19 -6.60 22.63 7.71
CA ASP A 19 -7.62 22.99 6.70
C ASP A 19 -7.02 23.32 5.34
N TYR A 20 -5.75 23.74 5.31
CA TYR A 20 -5.01 23.97 4.07
C TYR A 20 -4.50 22.69 3.42
N THR A 21 -4.19 21.67 4.22
CA THR A 21 -3.64 20.41 3.72
C THR A 21 -4.74 19.46 3.25
N TRP A 22 -5.91 19.51 3.89
CA TRP A 22 -7.01 18.60 3.61
C TRP A 22 -7.53 18.65 2.16
N PRO A 23 -7.86 19.83 1.56
CA PRO A 23 -8.29 19.91 0.16
C PRO A 23 -7.24 19.37 -0.83
N ARG A 24 -5.96 19.44 -0.48
CA ARG A 24 -4.87 18.92 -1.33
C ARG A 24 -4.80 17.41 -1.30
N ILE A 25 -5.11 16.80 -0.16
CA ILE A 25 -5.22 15.34 -0.04
C ILE A 25 -6.37 14.85 -0.92
N LEU A 26 -7.54 15.50 -0.82
CA LEU A 26 -8.70 15.17 -1.66
C LEU A 26 -8.39 15.30 -3.15
N ARG A 27 -7.75 16.40 -3.57
CA ARG A 27 -7.29 16.57 -4.96
C ARG A 27 -6.31 15.48 -5.41
N ARG A 28 -5.37 15.07 -4.56
CA ARG A 28 -4.41 13.98 -4.87
C ARG A 28 -5.07 12.61 -5.00
N LEU A 29 -6.18 12.42 -4.33
CA LEU A 29 -6.99 11.21 -4.39
C LEU A 29 -8.07 11.28 -5.48
N GLU A 30 -8.14 12.38 -6.22
CA GLU A 30 -9.19 12.64 -7.21
C GLU A 30 -10.61 12.57 -6.60
N ILE A 31 -10.73 12.95 -5.33
CA ILE A 31 -11.99 12.99 -4.58
C ILE A 31 -12.50 14.43 -4.58
N SER A 32 -13.74 14.63 -5.02
CA SER A 32 -14.45 15.92 -4.86
C SER A 32 -14.93 16.11 -3.42
N ASP A 33 -15.01 17.35 -2.95
CA ASP A 33 -15.56 17.71 -1.63
C ASP A 33 -17.04 17.30 -1.47
N THR A 34 -17.75 17.09 -2.58
CA THR A 34 -19.13 16.60 -2.63
C THR A 34 -19.25 15.07 -2.68
N THR A 35 -18.13 14.36 -2.79
CA THR A 35 -18.11 12.90 -2.89
C THR A 35 -18.66 12.28 -1.61
N SER A 36 -19.67 11.42 -1.73
CA SER A 36 -20.20 10.69 -0.58
C SER A 36 -19.14 9.78 0.03
N ALA A 37 -19.12 9.65 1.35
CA ALA A 37 -18.21 8.77 2.10
C ALA A 37 -18.62 7.29 1.96
N LYS A 38 -18.59 6.76 0.73
CA LYS A 38 -18.83 5.35 0.44
C LYS A 38 -17.63 4.52 0.88
N ALA A 39 -17.83 3.23 1.12
CA ALA A 39 -16.80 2.31 1.62
C ALA A 39 -15.49 2.39 0.81
N GLY A 40 -15.55 2.40 -0.53
CA GLY A 40 -14.35 2.51 -1.38
C GLY A 40 -13.58 3.83 -1.22
N VAL A 41 -14.28 4.95 -1.01
CA VAL A 41 -13.66 6.27 -0.81
C VAL A 41 -12.98 6.34 0.56
N ILE A 42 -13.62 5.77 1.58
CA ILE A 42 -13.04 5.62 2.92
C ILE A 42 -11.77 4.77 2.87
N LEU A 43 -11.79 3.64 2.14
CA LEU A 43 -10.62 2.78 1.98
C LEU A 43 -9.44 3.51 1.31
N LEU A 44 -9.70 4.29 0.24
CA LEU A 44 -8.66 5.10 -0.41
C LEU A 44 -8.03 6.12 0.54
N VAL A 45 -8.85 6.82 1.33
CA VAL A 45 -8.37 7.81 2.30
C VAL A 45 -7.52 7.15 3.40
N ARG A 46 -7.98 6.01 3.95
CA ARG A 46 -7.22 5.24 4.94
C ARG A 46 -5.90 4.73 4.35
N ALA A 47 -5.91 4.21 3.13
CA ALA A 47 -4.71 3.75 2.42
C ALA A 47 -3.69 4.88 2.21
N TYR A 48 -4.14 6.07 1.82
CA TYR A 48 -3.27 7.24 1.70
C TYR A 48 -2.69 7.67 3.05
N ALA A 49 -3.49 7.65 4.13
CA ALA A 49 -3.04 7.95 5.48
C ALA A 49 -1.93 6.99 5.94
N GLN A 50 -2.14 5.68 5.76
CA GLN A 50 -1.14 4.65 6.08
C GLN A 50 0.17 4.86 5.32
N LEU A 51 0.09 5.10 4.01
CA LEU A 51 1.27 5.41 3.21
C LEU A 51 1.98 6.68 3.68
N LYS A 52 1.24 7.69 4.15
CA LYS A 52 1.80 8.96 4.63
C LYS A 52 2.49 8.80 5.98
N LEU A 53 1.94 8.01 6.87
CA LEU A 53 2.56 7.63 8.14
C LEU A 53 3.89 6.90 7.89
N LEU A 54 3.90 5.97 6.94
CA LEU A 54 5.10 5.20 6.57
C LEU A 54 6.14 6.03 5.80
N ASN A 55 5.71 7.07 5.07
CA ASN A 55 6.57 7.88 4.20
C ASN A 55 6.29 9.39 4.38
N PRO A 56 6.60 9.96 5.56
CA PRO A 56 6.18 11.32 5.93
C PRO A 56 6.69 12.39 4.95
N ASN A 57 7.88 12.22 4.39
CA ASN A 57 8.49 13.21 3.49
C ASN A 57 8.17 12.99 2.00
N ARG A 58 7.48 11.89 1.63
CA ARG A 58 7.21 11.57 0.23
C ARG A 58 5.90 12.18 -0.25
N THR A 59 5.88 12.56 -1.53
CA THR A 59 4.63 12.80 -2.26
C THR A 59 4.03 11.46 -2.68
N ILE A 60 2.87 11.15 -2.13
CA ILE A 60 2.09 9.94 -2.43
C ILE A 60 1.14 10.27 -3.58
N ARG A 61 1.17 9.46 -4.63
CA ARG A 61 0.29 9.56 -5.79
C ARG A 61 -0.89 8.60 -5.65
N LEU A 62 -1.99 8.87 -6.37
CA LEU A 62 -3.14 7.97 -6.41
C LEU A 62 -2.74 6.54 -6.81
N SER A 63 -1.80 6.38 -7.74
CA SER A 63 -1.27 5.07 -8.14
C SER A 63 -0.58 4.30 -7.01
N ASP A 64 0.06 5.00 -6.06
CA ASP A 64 0.65 4.36 -4.88
C ASP A 64 -0.45 3.84 -3.95
N VAL A 65 -1.54 4.61 -3.79
CA VAL A 65 -2.70 4.29 -2.94
C VAL A 65 -3.48 3.10 -3.50
N GLN A 66 -3.82 3.14 -4.79
CA GLN A 66 -4.54 2.04 -5.46
C GLN A 66 -3.75 0.74 -5.38
N ARG A 67 -2.42 0.82 -5.52
CA ARG A 67 -1.56 -0.34 -5.36
C ARG A 67 -1.57 -0.86 -3.92
N TYR A 68 -1.47 0.03 -2.94
CA TYR A 68 -1.53 -0.36 -1.52
C TYR A 68 -2.85 -1.05 -1.19
N GLU A 69 -3.97 -0.46 -1.63
CA GLU A 69 -5.31 -1.01 -1.45
C GLU A 69 -5.46 -2.36 -2.13
N PHE A 70 -5.02 -2.50 -3.39
CA PHE A 70 -5.02 -3.80 -4.08
C PHE A 70 -4.28 -4.89 -3.29
N ILE A 71 -3.09 -4.59 -2.75
CA ILE A 71 -2.34 -5.59 -1.97
C ILE A 71 -3.05 -5.88 -0.64
N CYS A 72 -3.57 -4.86 0.05
CA CYS A 72 -4.31 -5.00 1.31
C CYS A 72 -5.63 -5.75 1.18
N SER A 73 -6.35 -5.59 0.07
CA SER A 73 -7.63 -6.25 -0.16
C SER A 73 -7.47 -7.73 -0.58
N ASN A 74 -6.30 -8.10 -1.11
CA ASN A 74 -5.97 -9.49 -1.47
C ASN A 74 -5.14 -10.23 -0.39
N LEU A 75 -4.81 -9.55 0.71
CA LEU A 75 -3.99 -10.06 1.82
C LEU A 75 -4.64 -11.18 2.68
N PRO A 76 -5.95 -11.13 3.01
CA PRO A 76 -6.58 -12.09 3.93
C PRO A 76 -6.68 -13.54 3.44
N GLN A 77 -6.17 -13.85 2.25
CA GLN A 77 -6.22 -15.20 1.65
C GLN A 77 -4.85 -15.85 1.48
N LEU A 78 -3.77 -15.25 2.02
CA LEU A 78 -2.40 -15.65 1.71
C LEU A 78 -1.69 -16.24 2.93
N SER A 79 -1.83 -17.55 3.14
CA SER A 79 -0.71 -18.33 3.66
C SER A 79 0.16 -18.73 2.47
N CYS A 80 1.46 -18.53 2.57
CA CYS A 80 2.38 -18.95 1.52
C CYS A 80 3.69 -19.44 2.10
N ASN A 81 4.35 -20.33 1.36
CA ASN A 81 5.71 -20.72 1.68
C ASN A 81 6.70 -19.66 1.18
N GLY A 82 7.93 -19.71 1.68
CA GLY A 82 8.97 -18.77 1.31
C GLY A 82 9.31 -18.75 -0.17
N ALA A 83 9.17 -19.87 -0.88
CA ALA A 83 9.33 -19.91 -2.33
C ALA A 83 8.27 -19.04 -3.05
N GLN A 84 7.01 -19.13 -2.65
CA GLN A 84 5.91 -18.30 -3.18
C GLN A 84 6.09 -16.82 -2.84
N LEU A 85 6.51 -16.51 -1.60
CA LEU A 85 6.84 -15.15 -1.20
C LEU A 85 8.00 -14.58 -2.03
N PHE A 86 9.05 -15.37 -2.26
CA PHE A 86 10.17 -14.97 -3.10
C PHE A 86 9.73 -14.70 -4.54
N GLU A 87 8.93 -15.59 -5.13
CA GLU A 87 8.40 -15.42 -6.48
C GLU A 87 7.58 -14.12 -6.60
N ALA A 88 6.72 -13.85 -5.62
CA ALA A 88 5.94 -12.61 -5.57
C ALA A 88 6.84 -11.36 -5.47
N LEU A 89 7.90 -11.42 -4.66
CA LEU A 89 8.89 -10.34 -4.55
C LEU A 89 9.66 -10.12 -5.87
N GLN A 90 9.94 -11.17 -6.63
CA GLN A 90 10.60 -11.08 -7.94
C GLN A 90 9.73 -10.43 -9.03
N ARG A 91 8.42 -10.26 -8.79
CA ARG A 91 7.51 -9.52 -9.70
C ARG A 91 7.59 -8.00 -9.54
N LEU A 92 8.34 -7.52 -8.54
CA LEU A 92 8.61 -6.10 -8.33
C LEU A 92 9.66 -5.57 -9.33
N GLU A 93 9.57 -4.28 -9.67
CA GLU A 93 10.48 -3.55 -10.54
C GLU A 93 10.98 -2.27 -9.84
N PRO A 94 12.30 -2.09 -9.63
CA PRO A 94 13.36 -3.04 -9.96
C PRO A 94 13.23 -4.33 -9.15
N ARG A 95 13.78 -5.45 -9.64
CA ARG A 95 13.71 -6.71 -8.90
C ARG A 95 14.57 -6.63 -7.63
N PRO A 96 14.02 -6.93 -6.43
CA PRO A 96 14.81 -6.92 -5.21
C PRO A 96 15.82 -8.07 -5.23
N SER A 97 17.08 -7.75 -4.94
CA SER A 97 18.13 -8.74 -4.76
C SER A 97 17.86 -9.59 -3.52
N LYS A 98 18.38 -10.83 -3.46
CA LYS A 98 18.28 -11.68 -2.27
C LYS A 98 18.73 -10.95 -0.98
N PRO A 99 19.89 -10.25 -0.95
CA PRO A 99 20.29 -9.50 0.25
C PRO A 99 19.29 -8.42 0.67
N THR A 100 18.63 -7.75 -0.29
CA THR A 100 17.60 -6.75 0.00
C THR A 100 16.40 -7.39 0.71
N ILE A 101 15.98 -8.57 0.23
CA ILE A 101 14.89 -9.33 0.83
C ILE A 101 15.27 -9.77 2.25
N TYR A 102 16.44 -10.39 2.45
CA TYR A 102 16.90 -10.76 3.78
C TYR A 102 16.93 -9.58 4.76
N ARG A 103 17.46 -8.42 4.33
CA ARG A 103 17.47 -7.19 5.12
C ARG A 103 16.06 -6.75 5.50
N TRP A 104 15.12 -6.73 4.56
CA TRP A 104 13.74 -6.37 4.83
C TRP A 104 13.09 -7.28 5.86
N GLY A 105 13.35 -8.59 5.78
CA GLY A 105 12.86 -9.56 6.76
C GLY A 105 13.38 -9.27 8.18
N GLN A 106 14.65 -8.89 8.31
CA GLN A 106 15.22 -8.47 9.60
C GLN A 106 14.57 -7.18 10.11
N GLU A 107 14.38 -6.19 9.25
CA GLU A 107 13.77 -4.89 9.61
C GLU A 107 12.33 -5.01 10.12
N ILE A 108 11.57 -6.02 9.70
CA ILE A 108 10.20 -6.27 10.14
C ILE A 108 10.08 -7.35 11.23
N GLY A 109 11.20 -7.91 11.69
CA GLY A 109 11.19 -9.01 12.66
C GLY A 109 10.64 -10.34 12.12
N VAL A 110 10.57 -10.49 10.79
CA VAL A 110 10.10 -11.70 10.10
C VAL A 110 11.18 -12.13 9.10
N PRO A 111 12.22 -12.85 9.54
CA PRO A 111 13.32 -13.26 8.66
C PRO A 111 12.85 -14.06 7.45
N PHE A 112 13.49 -13.79 6.31
CA PHE A 112 13.23 -14.52 5.08
C PHE A 112 13.86 -15.92 5.11
N SER A 113 13.12 -16.95 4.72
CA SER A 113 13.58 -18.30 4.47
C SER A 113 12.68 -18.97 3.43
N VAL A 114 13.26 -19.67 2.46
CA VAL A 114 12.52 -20.32 1.37
C VAL A 114 11.64 -21.47 1.89
N ASP A 115 12.13 -22.19 2.90
CA ASP A 115 11.48 -23.39 3.45
C ASP A 115 10.45 -23.07 4.54
N LYS A 116 10.36 -21.81 4.95
CA LYS A 116 9.42 -21.38 5.99
C LYS A 116 8.01 -21.25 5.41
N ILE A 117 7.02 -21.75 6.16
CA ILE A 117 5.61 -21.40 5.96
C ILE A 117 5.35 -20.11 6.74
N TYR A 118 4.87 -19.09 6.04
CA TYR A 118 4.53 -17.81 6.64
C TYR A 118 3.06 -17.80 7.04
N THR A 119 2.81 -17.37 8.27
CA THR A 119 1.45 -17.10 8.77
C THR A 119 0.88 -15.85 8.12
N GLU A 120 -0.44 -15.68 8.19
CA GLU A 120 -1.12 -14.50 7.67
C GLU A 120 -0.54 -13.20 8.26
N PHE A 121 -0.30 -13.18 9.58
CA PHE A 121 0.31 -12.03 10.26
C PHE A 121 1.69 -11.66 9.70
N GLU A 122 2.53 -12.65 9.46
CA GLU A 122 3.87 -12.43 8.92
C GLU A 122 3.83 -11.92 7.47
N ILE A 123 2.92 -12.45 6.65
CA ILE A 123 2.70 -11.95 5.29
C ILE A 123 2.20 -10.50 5.30
N GLN A 124 1.35 -10.12 6.27
CA GLN A 124 0.95 -8.72 6.44
C GLN A 124 2.14 -7.81 6.74
N GLN A 125 3.13 -8.26 7.54
CA GLN A 125 4.35 -7.48 7.78
C GLN A 125 5.18 -7.31 6.50
N TRP A 126 5.33 -8.38 5.72
CA TRP A 126 6.01 -8.32 4.41
C TRP A 126 5.32 -7.37 3.44
N VAL A 127 3.99 -7.37 3.39
CA VAL A 127 3.25 -6.45 2.54
C VAL A 127 3.44 -5.01 2.97
N LYS A 128 3.30 -4.70 4.28
CA LYS A 128 3.56 -3.36 4.81
C LYS A 128 4.97 -2.90 4.43
N LYS A 129 5.93 -3.82 4.51
CA LYS A 129 7.29 -3.56 4.05
C LYS A 129 7.30 -3.21 2.58
N ILE A 130 6.87 -4.09 1.68
CA ILE A 130 6.88 -3.87 0.22
C ILE A 130 6.15 -2.57 -0.16
N ALA A 131 5.00 -2.30 0.44
CA ALA A 131 4.24 -1.06 0.26
C ALA A 131 5.03 0.19 0.63
N SER A 132 5.79 0.15 1.73
CA SER A 132 6.72 1.21 2.11
C SER A 132 7.91 1.35 1.15
N GLN A 133 8.21 0.31 0.35
CA GLN A 133 9.35 0.31 -0.56
C GLN A 133 8.97 0.96 -1.89
N THR A 134 8.91 2.27 -1.84
CA THR A 134 8.45 3.16 -2.91
C THR A 134 9.24 3.10 -4.23
N LYS A 135 10.47 2.58 -4.19
CA LYS A 135 11.29 2.32 -5.38
C LYS A 135 10.79 1.13 -6.19
N PHE A 136 10.15 0.15 -5.54
CA PHE A 136 9.75 -1.13 -6.12
C PHE A 136 8.31 -1.06 -6.56
N LYS A 137 7.99 -1.27 -7.84
CA LYS A 137 6.66 -1.22 -8.45
C LYS A 137 6.22 -2.61 -8.93
N PHE A 138 4.95 -2.98 -8.82
CA PHE A 138 4.48 -4.15 -9.58
C PHE A 138 4.40 -3.77 -11.05
N ARG A 139 4.75 -4.70 -11.96
CA ARG A 139 4.39 -4.54 -13.37
C ARG A 139 2.88 -4.31 -13.44
N GLN A 140 2.47 -3.16 -13.94
CA GLN A 140 1.08 -3.03 -14.38
C GLN A 140 0.88 -4.08 -15.47
N PRO A 141 -0.21 -4.86 -15.45
CA PRO A 141 -0.55 -5.68 -16.59
C PRO A 141 -0.56 -4.75 -17.80
N LYS A 142 0.25 -5.06 -18.82
CA LYS A 142 0.12 -4.38 -20.11
C LYS A 142 -1.35 -4.56 -20.48
N SER A 143 -2.09 -3.46 -20.64
CA SER A 143 -3.46 -3.49 -21.12
C SER A 143 -3.49 -4.42 -22.33
N ILE A 144 -4.24 -5.51 -22.24
CA ILE A 144 -4.46 -6.40 -23.36
C ILE A 144 -5.11 -5.53 -24.44
N GLY A 145 -4.38 -5.37 -25.55
CA GLY A 145 -4.73 -4.65 -26.78
C GLY A 145 -5.93 -3.71 -26.76
N ALA A 146 -5.66 -2.41 -26.84
CA ALA A 146 -6.41 -1.60 -27.77
C ALA A 146 -6.03 -2.10 -29.17
N THR A 147 -6.72 -3.13 -29.67
CA THR A 147 -6.70 -3.46 -31.08
C THR A 147 -7.48 -2.36 -31.80
N SER A 148 -6.72 -1.63 -32.61
CA SER A 148 -7.14 -0.66 -33.63
C SER A 148 -8.35 -1.11 -34.46
#